data_AF-A0A6D2CAW0-F1
#
_entry.id   AF-A0A6D2CAW0-F1
#
_cell.length_a   1.000
_cell.length_b   1.000
_cell.length_c   1.000
_cell.angle_alpha   90.00
_cell.angle_beta   90.00
_cell.angle_gamma   90.00
#
_symmetry.space_group_name_H-M   'P 1'
#
loop_
_entity.id
_entity.type
_entity.pdbx_description
1 polymer ?
#
loop_
_entity_poly.entity_id
_entity_poly.type
_entity_poly.pdbx_seq_one_letter_code
_entity_poly.pdbx_strand_id
1 'polypeptide(L)'
;MKQYLYIIQASKEPSKCKIGITNDLERRPKEYNSITGNSLDNTYSYLFTCEVSDMRQIEQDIKNQFPHLREYRSREIYFFNQSLFDMYVDFIQSHPCFLTKSNTKESKKQTIIKPSNTPTMKDRGVTRKLLLEQAKRVKDDEFYTRMEDVERELSMYPTRIWKDKVVFCNCDDAIGSNRDYTDSSAFSLYFIKHFFRLKLKKLICTHYGSRADLFNAGTQGYIFTKDGASEMKETPKGYNGGFEERESLRILNEEADIVCTNPPFSRAIEYWDILIKSKKKFIIISNITNCVTTAFIHYFADKKAWAGYTRVDWYLNPKRVPVQAAGHFFTNFPIKNRPNISRLKIMPLDEIPDVYKRFDDDGILSVDNNYIPSDYDEPFAVSARQILNGVLECGFKVARKTKYMPHIDGQEKFARVLIQKIQDQDDK
;
A
#
# COMPACT_ATOMS: atom_id res chain seq x y z
N MET A 1 28.62 7.79 32.40
CA MET A 1 28.11 9.03 31.78
C MET A 1 27.07 8.62 30.75
N LYS A 2 25.88 9.25 30.73
CA LYS A 2 24.86 8.89 29.72
C LYS A 2 25.35 9.28 28.34
N GLN A 3 25.14 8.40 27.37
CA GLN A 3 25.50 8.61 25.97
C GLN A 3 24.23 8.76 25.15
N TYR A 4 24.25 9.71 24.22
CA TYR A 4 23.11 10.04 23.40
C TYR A 4 23.47 10.09 21.93
N LEU A 5 22.53 9.67 21.11
CA LEU A 5 22.51 9.92 19.68
C LEU A 5 21.31 10.81 19.35
N TYR A 6 21.50 11.73 18.40
CA TYR A 6 20.50 12.70 18.03
C TYR A 6 20.47 12.99 16.53
N ILE A 7 19.30 13.41 16.04
CA ILE A 7 19.08 13.97 14.71
C ILE A 7 18.56 15.39 14.87
N ILE A 8 19.18 16.33 14.17
CA ILE A 8 19.00 17.77 14.32
C ILE A 8 18.87 18.41 12.94
N GLN A 9 18.04 19.44 12.84
CA GLN A 9 17.77 20.17 11.60
C GLN A 9 17.75 21.68 11.84
N ALA A 10 18.27 22.44 10.89
CA ALA A 10 18.20 23.89 10.87
C ALA A 10 16.87 24.37 10.29
N SER A 11 16.29 25.43 10.87
CA SER A 11 15.00 26.01 10.46
C SER A 11 14.92 26.42 8.97
N LYS A 12 16.02 26.91 8.37
CA LYS A 12 16.07 27.34 6.96
C LYS A 12 16.54 26.27 5.97
N GLU A 13 17.03 25.12 6.46
CA GLU A 13 17.48 24.01 5.61
C GLU A 13 16.62 22.75 5.89
N PRO A 14 15.31 22.79 5.59
CA PRO A 14 14.42 21.66 5.85
C PRO A 14 14.78 20.42 5.03
N SER A 15 15.64 20.55 4.01
CA SER A 15 16.14 19.45 3.20
C SER A 15 17.40 18.79 3.74
N LYS A 16 17.94 19.23 4.89
CA LYS A 16 19.15 18.64 5.49
C LYS A 16 18.95 18.32 6.96
N CYS A 17 19.62 17.27 7.42
CA CYS A 17 19.74 16.96 8.83
C CYS A 17 21.15 16.48 9.19
N LYS A 18 21.47 16.59 10.47
CA LYS A 18 22.74 16.16 11.05
C LYS A 18 22.47 15.06 12.06
N ILE A 19 23.23 13.97 11.95
CA ILE A 19 23.31 12.97 13.02
C ILE A 19 24.54 13.27 13.85
N GLY A 20 24.37 13.29 15.16
CA GLY A 20 25.48 13.49 16.08
C GLY A 20 25.35 12.69 17.35
N ILE A 21 26.45 12.66 18.08
CA ILE A 21 26.59 11.97 19.36
C ILE A 21 27.02 12.95 20.45
N THR A 22 26.54 12.74 21.67
CA THR A 22 26.87 13.62 22.80
C THR A 22 26.67 12.92 24.13
N ASN A 23 27.36 13.39 25.15
CA ASN A 23 27.07 13.04 26.54
C ASN A 23 26.14 14.07 27.22
N ASP A 24 25.78 15.14 26.50
CA ASP A 24 24.99 16.27 26.99
C ASP A 24 24.10 16.79 25.85
N LEU A 25 22.80 16.52 25.94
CA LEU A 25 21.78 16.96 24.96
C LEU A 25 21.40 18.44 25.14
N GLU A 26 21.55 19.02 26.33
CA GLU A 26 21.14 20.41 26.56
C GLU A 26 22.15 21.41 26.03
N ARG A 27 23.43 21.03 26.03
CA ARG A 27 24.54 21.86 25.55
C ARG A 27 24.63 21.91 24.03
N ARG A 28 24.30 20.81 23.33
CA ARG A 28 24.56 20.70 21.88
C ARG A 28 23.82 21.71 21.00
N PRO A 29 22.50 21.94 21.14
CA PRO A 29 21.81 22.93 20.32
C PRO A 29 22.35 24.35 20.54
N LYS A 30 22.78 24.67 21.78
CA LYS A 30 23.40 25.96 22.12
C LYS A 30 24.72 26.14 21.37
N GLU A 31 25.54 25.10 21.27
CA GLU A 31 26.79 25.13 20.50
C GLU A 31 26.52 25.37 19.00
N TYR A 32 25.59 24.61 18.40
CA TYR A 32 25.23 24.80 17.00
C TYR A 32 24.77 26.23 16.72
N ASN A 33 23.90 26.76 17.57
CA ASN A 33 23.34 28.11 17.41
C ASN A 33 24.36 29.22 17.73
N SER A 34 25.36 28.97 18.58
CA SER A 34 26.43 29.93 18.88
C SER A 34 27.42 30.11 17.72
N ILE A 35 27.60 29.08 16.89
CA ILE A 35 28.53 29.08 15.76
C ILE A 35 27.91 29.76 14.52
N THR A 36 26.58 29.74 14.37
CA THR A 36 25.88 30.24 13.18
C THR A 36 25.51 31.73 13.18
N GLY A 37 25.92 32.49 14.20
CA GLY A 37 25.63 33.92 14.33
C GLY A 37 24.17 34.20 14.75
N ASN A 38 23.99 35.25 15.57
CA ASN A 38 22.75 35.63 16.26
C ASN A 38 21.61 36.15 15.35
N SER A 39 21.45 35.63 14.13
CA SER A 39 20.17 35.82 13.41
C SER A 39 19.16 34.80 13.96
N LEU A 40 17.94 35.23 14.28
CA LEU A 40 16.82 34.39 14.75
C LEU A 40 16.37 33.31 13.74
N ASP A 41 17.12 33.15 12.65
CA ASP A 41 16.69 32.60 11.39
C ASP A 41 17.35 31.25 11.03
N ASN A 42 18.45 30.86 11.70
CA ASN A 42 19.17 29.59 11.51
C ASN A 42 19.23 28.79 12.81
N THR A 43 18.09 28.60 13.47
CA THR A 43 18.05 27.84 14.73
C THR A 43 17.97 26.35 14.45
N TYR A 44 18.83 25.59 15.11
CA TYR A 44 18.78 24.15 15.08
C TYR A 44 17.86 23.58 16.15
N SER A 45 17.05 22.60 15.76
CA SER A 45 16.15 21.88 16.66
C SER A 45 16.32 20.36 16.53
N TYR A 46 16.01 19.64 17.60
CA TYR A 46 16.02 18.18 17.59
C TYR A 46 14.79 17.63 16.87
N LEU A 47 15.03 16.75 15.90
CA LEU A 47 14.00 15.93 15.27
C LEU A 47 13.86 14.58 15.98
N PHE A 48 14.97 14.05 16.51
CA PHE A 48 15.02 12.79 17.23
C PHE A 48 16.17 12.77 18.22
N THR A 49 15.96 12.16 19.39
CA THR A 49 17.01 11.92 20.38
C THR A 49 16.78 10.58 21.06
N CYS A 50 17.85 9.86 21.37
CA CYS A 50 17.79 8.62 22.15
C CYS A 50 19.01 8.44 23.06
N GLU A 51 18.80 7.69 24.15
CA GLU A 51 19.87 7.18 25.00
C GLU A 51 20.36 5.84 24.41
N VAL A 52 21.68 5.66 24.38
CA VAL A 52 22.35 4.50 23.80
C VAL A 52 23.42 3.97 24.75
N SER A 53 23.71 2.67 24.71
CA SER A 53 24.76 2.06 25.52
C SER A 53 26.17 2.36 24.99
N ASP A 54 26.33 2.45 23.67
CA ASP A 54 27.56 2.85 22.98
C ASP A 54 27.22 3.76 21.78
N MET A 55 27.49 5.06 21.92
CA MET A 55 27.19 6.03 20.86
C MET A 55 28.19 5.97 19.70
N ARG A 56 29.43 5.52 19.94
CA ARG A 56 30.46 5.45 18.90
C ARG A 56 30.23 4.25 17.99
N GLN A 57 29.84 3.12 18.56
CA GLN A 57 29.48 1.92 17.81
C GLN A 57 28.32 2.21 16.87
N ILE A 58 27.19 2.70 17.39
CA ILE A 58 26.02 3.01 16.55
C ILE A 58 26.33 4.10 15.52
N GLU A 59 27.15 5.12 15.82
CA GLU A 59 27.55 6.13 14.84
C GLU A 59 28.37 5.51 13.70
N GLN A 60 29.29 4.60 14.02
CA GLN A 60 30.11 3.90 13.04
C GLN A 60 29.25 2.95 12.19
N ASP A 61 28.32 2.23 12.81
CA ASP A 61 27.41 1.33 12.11
C ASP A 61 26.48 2.11 11.18
N ILE A 62 26.00 3.30 11.57
CA ILE A 62 25.28 4.21 10.65
C ILE A 62 26.17 4.64 9.48
N LYS A 63 27.46 4.96 9.70
CA LYS A 63 28.39 5.34 8.62
C LYS A 63 28.63 4.19 7.65
N ASN A 64 28.80 2.98 8.17
CA ASN A 64 29.00 1.77 7.39
C ASN A 64 27.73 1.37 6.62
N GLN A 65 26.56 1.59 7.23
CA GLN A 65 25.27 1.19 6.70
C GLN A 65 24.74 2.15 5.62
N PHE A 66 24.98 3.45 5.77
CA PHE A 66 24.47 4.49 4.86
C PHE A 66 25.58 5.31 4.19
N PRO A 67 26.60 4.68 3.56
CA PRO A 67 27.77 5.39 3.04
C PRO A 67 27.42 6.30 1.85
N HIS A 68 26.37 5.96 1.10
CA HIS A 68 25.92 6.69 -0.09
C HIS A 68 24.93 7.83 0.21
N LEU A 69 24.45 7.94 1.47
CA LEU A 69 23.48 8.96 1.90
C LEU A 69 24.13 10.09 2.73
N ARG A 70 25.47 10.11 2.81
CA ARG A 70 26.24 11.07 3.61
C ARG A 70 27.18 11.89 2.75
N GLU A 71 27.28 13.18 3.05
CA GLU A 71 28.35 14.00 2.48
C GLU A 71 29.67 13.73 3.21
N TYR A 72 30.67 13.26 2.46
CA TYR A 72 32.01 12.96 2.97
C TYR A 72 32.69 14.16 3.64
N ARG A 73 32.36 15.40 3.23
CA ARG A 73 33.03 16.63 3.72
C ARG A 73 32.35 17.26 4.94
N SER A 74 31.02 17.32 4.99
CA SER A 74 30.27 18.08 6.00
C SER A 74 29.71 17.22 7.15
N ARG A 75 29.72 15.89 7.01
CA ARG A 75 29.00 14.93 7.89
C ARG A 75 27.48 15.17 7.92
N GLU A 76 26.95 15.89 6.95
CA GLU A 76 25.51 16.14 6.77
C GLU A 76 24.86 14.99 6.00
N ILE A 77 23.58 14.74 6.28
CA ILE A 77 22.72 13.88 5.48
C ILE A 77 21.95 14.81 4.56
N TYR A 78 22.26 14.74 3.27
CA TYR A 78 21.44 15.42 2.26
C TYR A 78 20.12 14.67 2.14
N PHE A 79 19.06 15.43 1.95
CA PHE A 79 17.70 14.96 1.70
C PHE A 79 16.99 14.47 2.96
N PHE A 80 16.70 15.39 3.88
CA PHE A 80 15.56 15.19 4.77
C PHE A 80 14.30 15.15 3.91
N ASN A 81 13.90 13.94 3.55
CA ASN A 81 12.50 13.61 3.34
C ASN A 81 12.07 12.72 4.52
N GLN A 82 10.78 12.72 4.85
CA GLN A 82 10.28 11.97 6.00
C GLN A 82 10.65 10.48 5.94
N SER A 83 10.71 9.89 4.74
CA SER A 83 11.05 8.48 4.53
C SER A 83 12.49 8.15 4.92
N LEU A 84 13.44 8.99 4.55
CA LEU A 84 14.86 8.85 4.92
C LEU A 84 15.04 9.05 6.43
N PHE A 85 14.39 10.06 7.00
CA PHE A 85 14.39 10.25 8.45
C PHE A 85 13.85 9.02 9.19
N ASP A 86 12.71 8.49 8.77
CA ASP A 86 12.12 7.30 9.37
C ASP A 86 13.03 6.07 9.21
N MET A 87 13.72 5.92 8.08
CA MET A 87 14.71 4.85 7.87
C MET A 87 15.86 4.92 8.87
N TYR A 88 16.42 6.11 9.12
CA TYR A 88 17.46 6.30 10.14
C TYR A 88 16.92 6.01 11.54
N VAL A 89 15.72 6.49 11.87
CA VAL A 89 15.09 6.24 13.18
C VAL A 89 14.82 4.75 13.38
N ASP A 90 14.25 4.05 12.39
CA ASP A 90 14.00 2.60 12.44
C ASP A 90 15.32 1.82 12.62
N PHE A 91 16.39 2.21 11.92
CA PHE A 91 17.72 1.61 12.11
C PHE A 91 18.24 1.84 13.53
N ILE A 92 18.18 3.07 14.03
CA ILE A 92 18.65 3.41 15.39
C ILE A 92 17.85 2.63 16.43
N GLN A 93 16.52 2.59 16.33
CA GLN A 93 15.65 1.93 17.31
C GLN A 93 15.77 0.41 17.29
N SER A 94 16.20 -0.18 16.17
CA SER A 94 16.46 -1.62 16.06
C SER A 94 17.89 -2.02 16.42
N HIS A 95 18.77 -1.05 16.68
CA HIS A 95 20.17 -1.30 17.00
C HIS A 95 20.35 -1.92 18.39
N PRO A 96 21.26 -2.90 18.60
CA PRO A 96 21.52 -3.49 19.92
C PRO A 96 21.93 -2.48 20.99
N CYS A 97 22.52 -1.36 20.58
CA CYS A 97 22.96 -0.29 21.48
C CYS A 97 21.83 0.69 21.85
N PHE A 98 20.62 0.56 21.31
CA PHE A 98 19.49 1.43 21.64
C PHE A 98 18.92 1.09 23.02
N LEU A 99 18.74 2.10 23.87
CA LEU A 99 18.15 1.92 25.21
C LEU A 99 16.74 2.50 25.27
N THR A 100 16.57 3.80 25.04
CA THR A 100 15.25 4.45 25.08
C THR A 100 15.23 5.76 24.30
N LYS A 101 14.03 6.18 23.88
CA LYS A 101 13.83 7.49 23.23
C LYS A 101 13.79 8.58 24.31
N SER A 102 14.58 9.64 24.17
CA SER A 102 14.60 10.74 25.14
C SER A 102 13.52 11.77 24.82
N ASN A 103 12.74 12.17 25.83
CA ASN A 103 11.67 13.15 25.69
C ASN A 103 12.24 14.57 25.58
N THR A 104 12.58 15.01 24.37
CA THR A 104 12.73 16.45 24.06
C THR A 104 11.49 16.91 23.29
N LYS A 105 10.89 18.03 23.71
CA LYS A 105 9.61 18.54 23.19
C LYS A 105 9.60 18.54 21.65
N GLU A 106 8.67 17.77 21.07
CA GLU A 106 8.42 17.73 19.64
C GLU A 106 8.10 19.15 19.12
N SER A 107 8.78 19.57 18.05
CA SER A 107 8.36 20.75 17.30
C SER A 107 7.02 20.44 16.62
N LYS A 108 6.10 21.41 16.68
CA LYS A 108 4.70 21.25 16.24
C LYS A 108 4.63 20.81 14.77
N LYS A 109 3.94 19.69 14.52
CA LYS A 109 3.57 19.20 13.19
C LYS A 109 2.99 20.32 12.33
N GLN A 110 3.50 20.46 11.10
CA GLN A 110 2.89 21.31 10.08
C GLN A 110 1.46 20.85 9.80
N THR A 111 0.55 21.81 9.79
CA THR A 111 -0.88 21.64 9.63
C THR A 111 -1.20 21.07 8.24
N ILE A 112 -1.90 19.95 8.20
CA ILE A 112 -2.45 19.36 6.99
C ILE A 112 -3.48 20.36 6.41
N ILE A 113 -3.20 20.88 5.21
CA ILE A 113 -4.15 21.70 4.46
C ILE A 113 -5.30 20.79 4.03
N LYS A 114 -6.51 21.08 4.52
CA LYS A 114 -7.74 20.38 4.11
C LYS A 114 -7.98 20.60 2.62
N PRO A 115 -8.44 19.58 1.86
CA PRO A 115 -8.85 19.79 0.48
C PRO A 115 -10.01 20.79 0.41
N SER A 116 -9.90 21.71 -0.54
CA SER A 116 -10.92 22.69 -0.93
C SER A 116 -12.29 22.03 -1.19
N ASN A 117 -13.35 22.74 -0.79
CA ASN A 117 -14.76 22.38 -1.03
C ASN A 117 -14.97 21.99 -2.49
N THR A 118 -15.18 20.70 -2.74
CA THR A 118 -15.52 20.19 -4.06
C THR A 118 -17.04 20.28 -4.25
N PRO A 119 -17.55 20.98 -5.29
CA PRO A 119 -18.99 21.08 -5.55
C PRO A 119 -19.65 19.70 -5.67
N THR A 120 -20.89 19.58 -5.18
CA THR A 120 -21.62 18.31 -5.20
C THR A 120 -22.02 17.90 -6.62
N MET A 121 -22.39 16.64 -6.82
CA MET A 121 -22.80 16.13 -8.15
C MET A 121 -23.99 16.90 -8.75
N LYS A 122 -24.89 17.43 -7.90
CA LYS A 122 -26.01 18.28 -8.33
C LYS A 122 -25.52 19.62 -8.86
N ASP A 123 -24.50 20.20 -8.22
CA ASP A 123 -23.95 21.51 -8.59
C ASP A 123 -23.23 21.51 -9.94
N ARG A 124 -22.81 20.32 -10.43
CA ARG A 124 -22.10 20.15 -11.70
C ARG A 124 -22.99 19.75 -12.87
N GLY A 125 -24.29 19.50 -12.65
CA GLY A 125 -25.22 19.07 -13.71
C GLY A 125 -24.89 17.71 -14.35
N VAL A 126 -24.07 16.87 -13.69
CA VAL A 126 -23.61 15.60 -14.25
C VAL A 126 -24.37 14.41 -13.66
N THR A 127 -24.98 13.58 -14.51
CA THR A 127 -25.63 12.35 -14.07
C THR A 127 -24.62 11.21 -13.92
N ARG A 128 -24.90 10.25 -13.03
CA ARG A 128 -24.05 9.07 -12.77
C ARG A 128 -23.74 8.26 -14.05
N LYS A 129 -24.68 8.24 -15.02
CA LYS A 129 -24.53 7.57 -16.31
C LYS A 129 -23.48 8.25 -17.20
N LEU A 130 -23.54 9.58 -17.32
CA LEU A 130 -22.59 10.39 -18.10
C LEU A 130 -21.15 10.27 -17.57
N LEU A 131 -20.97 10.23 -16.24
CA LEU A 131 -19.67 9.99 -15.61
C LEU A 131 -19.09 8.60 -15.94
N LEU A 132 -19.91 7.56 -15.93
CA LEU A 132 -19.49 6.20 -16.28
C LEU A 132 -19.12 6.09 -17.77
N GLU A 133 -19.84 6.81 -18.65
CA GLU A 133 -19.52 6.88 -20.07
C GLU A 133 -18.26 7.69 -20.36
N GLN A 134 -18.01 8.78 -19.62
CA GLN A 134 -16.77 9.56 -19.70
C GLN A 134 -15.56 8.79 -19.14
N ALA A 135 -15.73 8.09 -18.02
CA ALA A 135 -14.68 7.26 -17.41
C ALA A 135 -14.26 6.09 -18.32
N LYS A 136 -15.16 5.58 -19.18
CA LYS A 136 -14.80 4.60 -20.23
C LYS A 136 -13.91 5.18 -21.34
N ARG A 137 -13.85 6.50 -21.50
CA ARG A 137 -13.10 7.18 -22.57
C ARG A 137 -11.70 7.63 -22.14
N VAL A 138 -11.45 7.79 -20.85
CA VAL A 138 -10.14 8.17 -20.31
C VAL A 138 -9.30 6.90 -20.16
N LYS A 139 -8.32 6.73 -21.06
CA LYS A 139 -7.33 5.63 -21.03
C LYS A 139 -6.13 5.94 -20.13
N ASP A 140 -6.35 6.61 -19.00
CA ASP A 140 -5.28 6.84 -18.05
C ASP A 140 -5.27 5.70 -17.04
N ASP A 141 -4.50 4.65 -17.35
CA ASP A 141 -4.31 3.50 -16.45
C ASP A 141 -3.21 3.75 -15.38
N GLU A 142 -2.59 4.92 -15.40
CA GLU A 142 -1.50 5.31 -14.48
C GLU A 142 -2.05 5.92 -13.18
N PHE A 143 -2.51 5.06 -12.27
CA PHE A 143 -2.93 5.44 -10.93
C PHE A 143 -1.84 5.10 -9.90
N TYR A 144 -1.16 6.11 -9.36
CA TYR A 144 -0.17 5.94 -8.31
C TYR A 144 -0.85 5.83 -6.94
N THR A 145 -0.52 4.75 -6.22
CA THR A 145 -1.02 4.51 -4.87
C THR A 145 -0.39 5.48 -3.87
N ARG A 146 -1.15 5.91 -2.88
CA ARG A 146 -0.67 6.79 -1.81
C ARG A 146 -0.05 5.96 -0.68
N MET A 147 1.01 6.48 -0.07
CA MET A 147 1.72 5.83 1.04
C MET A 147 0.78 5.47 2.20
N GLU A 148 -0.11 6.39 2.57
CA GLU A 148 -1.06 6.18 3.68
C GLU A 148 -2.00 4.96 3.47
N ASP A 149 -2.33 4.62 2.22
CA ASP A 149 -3.19 3.49 1.92
C ASP A 149 -2.40 2.17 1.98
N VAL A 150 -1.13 2.19 1.53
CA VAL A 150 -0.19 1.06 1.65
C VAL A 150 0.12 0.77 3.13
N GLU A 151 0.48 1.78 3.91
CA GLU A 151 0.76 1.64 5.35
C GLU A 151 -0.46 1.10 6.11
N ARG A 152 -1.66 1.63 5.81
CA ARG A 152 -2.91 1.19 6.43
C ARG A 152 -3.18 -0.29 6.14
N GLU A 153 -3.01 -0.74 4.90
CA GLU A 153 -3.20 -2.15 4.57
C GLU A 153 -2.13 -3.05 5.20
N LEU A 154 -0.85 -2.75 4.95
CA LEU A 154 0.24 -3.65 5.32
C LEU A 154 0.42 -3.77 6.84
N SER A 155 0.04 -2.75 7.61
CA SER A 155 0.05 -2.80 9.08
C SER A 155 -0.93 -3.82 9.68
N MET A 156 -1.94 -4.27 8.92
CA MET A 156 -2.90 -5.29 9.36
C MET A 156 -2.33 -6.70 9.31
N TYR A 157 -1.18 -6.90 8.66
CA TYR A 157 -0.57 -8.21 8.50
C TYR A 157 0.49 -8.45 9.59
N PRO A 158 0.51 -9.62 10.25
CA PRO A 158 1.49 -9.91 11.30
C PRO A 158 2.93 -9.80 10.79
N THR A 159 3.80 -9.10 11.51
CA THR A 159 5.19 -8.85 11.09
C THR A 159 5.96 -10.13 10.76
N ARG A 160 5.63 -11.25 11.40
CA ARG A 160 6.23 -12.57 11.15
C ARG A 160 6.10 -13.09 9.72
N ILE A 161 5.11 -12.64 8.93
CA ILE A 161 4.94 -13.13 7.54
C ILE A 161 6.05 -12.63 6.63
N TRP A 162 6.72 -11.55 7.01
CA TRP A 162 7.74 -10.87 6.21
C TRP A 162 9.16 -11.38 6.50
N LYS A 163 9.36 -11.99 7.67
CA LYS A 163 10.68 -12.41 8.13
C LYS A 163 11.32 -13.40 7.13
N ASP A 164 12.56 -13.11 6.75
CA ASP A 164 13.38 -13.90 5.83
C ASP A 164 12.74 -14.10 4.44
N LYS A 165 11.81 -13.20 4.04
CA LYS A 165 11.10 -13.26 2.76
C LYS A 165 11.67 -12.35 1.69
N VAL A 166 11.51 -12.78 0.45
CA VAL A 166 11.72 -11.97 -0.75
C VAL A 166 10.41 -11.31 -1.17
N VAL A 167 10.34 -9.99 -1.07
CA VAL A 167 9.19 -9.21 -1.55
C VAL A 167 9.45 -8.73 -2.97
N PHE A 168 8.47 -8.93 -3.85
CA PHE A 168 8.51 -8.45 -5.23
C PHE A 168 7.45 -7.36 -5.46
N CYS A 169 7.90 -6.18 -5.85
CA CYS A 169 7.05 -5.04 -6.22
C CYS A 169 7.22 -4.73 -7.71
N ASN A 170 6.41 -5.35 -8.56
CA ASN A 170 6.34 -4.95 -9.97
C ASN A 170 5.58 -3.62 -10.04
N CYS A 171 6.28 -2.49 -10.03
CA CYS A 171 5.62 -1.19 -9.88
C CYS A 171 6.35 -0.09 -10.63
N ASP A 172 5.56 0.73 -11.29
CA ASP A 172 6.08 1.92 -11.94
C ASP A 172 6.67 2.87 -10.89
N ASP A 173 7.66 3.64 -11.30
CA ASP A 173 8.52 4.42 -10.40
C ASP A 173 9.11 3.62 -9.21
N ALA A 174 9.63 2.41 -9.42
CA ALA A 174 10.19 1.59 -8.34
C ALA A 174 11.10 2.38 -7.36
N ILE A 175 12.06 3.15 -7.85
CA ILE A 175 12.81 4.11 -7.02
C ILE A 175 13.29 5.28 -7.88
N GLY A 176 12.86 6.48 -7.53
CA GLY A 176 13.28 7.72 -8.17
C GLY A 176 14.55 8.31 -7.54
N SER A 177 14.99 9.44 -8.08
CA SER A 177 16.20 10.16 -7.64
C SER A 177 16.04 10.79 -6.25
N ASN A 178 14.87 11.35 -5.95
CA ASN A 178 14.51 11.99 -4.68
C ASN A 178 14.21 10.97 -3.58
N ARG A 179 13.90 9.71 -3.96
CA ARG A 179 13.56 8.62 -3.04
C ARG A 179 12.43 8.99 -2.08
N ASP A 180 11.42 9.66 -2.61
CA ASP A 180 10.21 10.02 -1.87
C ASP A 180 8.95 9.83 -2.72
N TYR A 181 7.81 10.19 -2.15
CA TYR A 181 6.50 9.99 -2.77
C TYR A 181 6.29 10.83 -4.05
N THR A 182 7.21 11.75 -4.38
CA THR A 182 7.14 12.56 -5.59
C THR A 182 7.59 11.79 -6.83
N ASP A 183 8.45 10.79 -6.65
CA ASP A 183 9.11 10.09 -7.76
C ASP A 183 9.32 8.59 -7.53
N SER A 184 8.76 8.04 -6.45
CA SER A 184 8.89 6.63 -6.11
C SER A 184 7.56 6.00 -5.72
N SER A 185 7.38 4.73 -6.08
CA SER A 185 6.23 3.90 -5.74
C SER A 185 6.07 3.78 -4.22
N ALA A 186 4.84 3.98 -3.75
CA ALA A 186 4.50 3.82 -2.34
C ALA A 186 4.83 2.42 -1.81
N PHE A 187 4.64 1.36 -2.61
CA PHE A 187 5.00 0.00 -2.20
C PHE A 187 6.49 -0.16 -2.02
N SER A 188 7.29 0.26 -3.01
CA SER A 188 8.74 0.16 -2.94
C SER A 188 9.31 0.96 -1.77
N LEU A 189 8.88 2.22 -1.62
CA LEU A 189 9.28 3.07 -0.50
C LEU A 189 8.94 2.46 0.86
N TYR A 190 7.74 1.88 1.01
CA TYR A 190 7.33 1.23 2.26
C TYR A 190 8.31 0.11 2.65
N PHE A 191 8.61 -0.79 1.72
CA PHE A 191 9.50 -1.92 2.01
C PHE A 191 10.96 -1.50 2.16
N ILE A 192 11.41 -0.46 1.46
CA ILE A 192 12.74 0.12 1.67
C ILE A 192 12.85 0.71 3.07
N LYS A 193 11.88 1.53 3.49
CA LYS A 193 11.84 2.18 4.81
C LYS A 193 11.79 1.15 5.94
N HIS A 194 11.03 0.07 5.76
CA HIS A 194 10.84 -0.94 6.80
C HIS A 194 11.64 -2.22 6.62
N PHE A 195 12.62 -2.25 5.71
CA PHE A 195 13.35 -3.46 5.32
C PHE A 195 13.90 -4.23 6.53
N PHE A 196 14.65 -3.54 7.40
CA PHE A 196 15.25 -4.12 8.61
C PHE A 196 14.22 -4.42 9.68
N ARG A 197 13.23 -3.53 9.87
CA ARG A 197 12.15 -3.70 10.86
C ARG A 197 11.33 -4.96 10.58
N LEU A 198 11.04 -5.22 9.30
CA LEU A 198 10.31 -6.41 8.84
C LEU A 198 11.20 -7.65 8.73
N LYS A 199 12.54 -7.49 8.86
CA LYS A 199 13.54 -8.54 8.67
C LYS A 199 13.40 -9.23 7.31
N LEU A 200 13.22 -8.42 6.26
CA LEU A 200 13.18 -8.92 4.89
C LEU A 200 14.52 -9.52 4.50
N LYS A 201 14.48 -10.61 3.72
CA LYS A 201 15.69 -11.17 3.08
C LYS A 201 16.11 -10.30 1.91
N LYS A 202 15.17 -9.99 1.02
CA LYS A 202 15.41 -9.24 -0.21
C LYS A 202 14.15 -8.49 -0.64
N LEU A 203 14.32 -7.33 -1.26
CA LEU A 203 13.28 -6.60 -1.95
C LEU A 203 13.70 -6.47 -3.41
N ILE A 204 12.84 -6.87 -4.33
CA ILE A 204 13.04 -6.70 -5.76
C ILE A 204 11.89 -5.82 -6.27
N CYS A 205 12.21 -4.79 -7.01
CA CYS A 205 11.24 -3.92 -7.66
C CYS A 205 11.56 -3.83 -9.15
N THR A 206 10.54 -3.83 -10.00
CA THR A 206 10.72 -3.62 -11.44
C THR A 206 9.99 -2.37 -11.86
N HIS A 207 10.57 -1.59 -12.76
CA HIS A 207 9.98 -0.35 -13.28
C HIS A 207 9.68 -0.50 -14.76
N TYR A 208 8.44 -0.21 -15.17
CA TYR A 208 8.08 -0.14 -16.57
C TYR A 208 8.64 1.13 -17.21
N GLY A 209 9.44 0.92 -18.26
CA GLY A 209 9.99 1.98 -19.09
C GLY A 209 9.00 2.41 -20.17
N SER A 210 8.90 3.72 -20.42
CA SER A 210 8.12 4.26 -21.53
C SER A 210 8.80 3.93 -22.86
N ARG A 211 8.03 3.52 -23.87
CA ARG A 211 8.59 3.28 -25.20
C ARG A 211 9.07 4.60 -25.81
N ALA A 212 10.22 4.56 -26.48
CA ALA A 212 10.64 5.67 -27.32
C ALA A 212 9.64 5.85 -28.47
N ASP A 213 9.23 7.08 -28.72
CA ASP A 213 8.45 7.47 -29.89
C ASP A 213 9.10 8.68 -30.60
N LEU A 214 8.45 9.22 -31.62
CA LEU A 214 8.95 10.37 -32.40
C LEU A 214 9.21 11.63 -31.55
N PHE A 215 8.65 11.71 -30.35
CA PHE A 215 8.69 12.88 -29.46
C PHE A 215 9.31 12.59 -28.09
N ASN A 216 9.52 11.32 -27.73
CA ASN A 216 10.08 10.90 -26.45
C ASN A 216 11.19 9.85 -26.67
N ALA A 217 12.37 10.07 -26.08
CA ALA A 217 13.47 9.12 -26.14
C ALA A 217 13.17 7.78 -25.41
N GLY A 218 12.04 7.73 -24.69
CA GLY A 218 11.64 6.58 -23.88
C GLY A 218 12.46 6.50 -22.59
N THR A 219 12.00 5.69 -21.65
CA THR A 219 12.75 5.31 -20.45
C THR A 219 12.99 3.81 -20.49
N GLN A 220 14.19 3.36 -20.16
CA GLN A 220 14.48 1.93 -20.15
C GLN A 220 13.93 1.29 -18.87
N GLY A 221 13.29 0.13 -19.02
CA GLY A 221 12.88 -0.68 -17.88
C GLY A 221 14.09 -1.10 -17.04
N TYR A 222 13.92 -1.16 -15.72
CA TYR A 222 14.99 -1.55 -14.81
C TYR A 222 14.49 -2.41 -13.66
N ILE A 223 15.43 -3.12 -13.04
CA ILE A 223 15.25 -3.92 -11.85
C ILE A 223 16.05 -3.27 -10.73
N PHE A 224 15.39 -2.97 -9.62
CA PHE A 224 16.03 -2.52 -8.39
C PHE A 224 16.00 -3.66 -7.38
N THR A 225 17.14 -3.99 -6.80
CA THR A 225 17.26 -5.04 -5.79
C THR A 225 17.91 -4.46 -4.53
N LYS A 226 17.27 -4.69 -3.39
CA LYS A 226 17.83 -4.45 -2.06
C LYS A 226 18.03 -5.77 -1.34
N ASP A 227 19.28 -6.07 -0.97
CA ASP A 227 19.68 -7.25 -0.22
C ASP A 227 20.52 -6.82 0.98
N GLY A 228 19.88 -6.77 2.15
CA GLY A 228 20.44 -6.11 3.33
C GLY A 228 20.72 -4.62 3.08
N ALA A 229 21.99 -4.23 3.28
CA ALA A 229 22.47 -2.88 3.02
C ALA A 229 22.72 -2.61 1.53
N SER A 230 22.93 -3.66 0.73
CA SER A 230 23.27 -3.56 -0.68
C SER A 230 22.06 -3.16 -1.51
N GLU A 231 22.27 -2.21 -2.42
CA GLU A 231 21.28 -1.76 -3.38
C GLU A 231 21.89 -1.82 -4.78
N MET A 232 21.21 -2.50 -5.70
CA MET A 232 21.65 -2.69 -7.07
C MET A 232 20.54 -2.27 -8.02
N LYS A 233 20.93 -1.63 -9.12
CA LYS A 233 20.03 -1.26 -10.22
C LYS A 233 20.57 -1.83 -11.52
N GLU A 234 19.75 -2.64 -12.18
CA GLU A 234 20.09 -3.33 -13.41
C GLU A 234 19.13 -2.93 -14.52
N THR A 235 19.64 -2.74 -15.73
CA THR A 235 18.86 -2.46 -16.94
C THR A 235 19.11 -3.56 -17.98
N PRO A 236 18.49 -4.75 -17.82
CA PRO A 236 18.71 -5.85 -18.74
C PRO A 236 18.39 -5.43 -20.19
N LYS A 237 19.20 -5.92 -21.13
CA LYS A 237 19.03 -5.58 -22.54
C LYS A 237 17.68 -6.10 -23.06
N GLY A 238 16.87 -5.20 -23.62
CA GLY A 238 15.55 -5.54 -24.17
C GLY A 238 14.44 -5.71 -23.14
N TYR A 239 14.70 -5.42 -21.86
CA TYR A 239 13.70 -5.45 -20.81
C TYR A 239 13.02 -4.09 -20.66
N ASN A 240 11.70 -4.05 -20.73
CA ASN A 240 10.92 -2.81 -20.56
C ASN A 240 10.15 -2.76 -19.24
N GLY A 241 10.27 -3.76 -18.36
CA GLY A 241 9.61 -3.74 -17.06
C GLY A 241 8.20 -4.32 -17.01
N GLY A 242 7.70 -4.85 -18.13
CA GLY A 242 6.37 -5.48 -18.19
C GLY A 242 6.29 -6.69 -17.26
N PHE A 243 5.16 -6.90 -16.59
CA PHE A 243 4.98 -8.00 -15.63
C PHE A 243 5.02 -9.39 -16.28
N GLU A 244 4.69 -9.45 -17.56
CA GLU A 244 4.67 -10.62 -18.43
C GLU A 244 6.03 -10.92 -19.06
N GLU A 245 6.99 -9.99 -18.97
CA GLU A 245 8.30 -10.17 -19.59
C GLU A 245 9.11 -11.24 -18.87
N ARG A 246 10.01 -11.89 -19.62
CA ARG A 246 10.81 -13.03 -19.13
C ARG A 246 11.48 -12.76 -17.78
N GLU A 247 12.09 -11.59 -17.60
CA GLU A 247 12.78 -11.27 -16.35
C GLU A 247 11.81 -11.04 -15.18
N SER A 248 10.66 -10.39 -15.42
CA SER A 248 9.61 -10.24 -14.39
C SER A 248 9.03 -11.59 -13.98
N LEU A 249 8.79 -12.49 -14.94
CA LEU A 249 8.33 -13.85 -14.69
C LEU A 249 9.39 -14.69 -13.97
N ARG A 250 10.68 -14.54 -14.32
CA ARG A 250 11.79 -15.20 -13.63
C ARG A 250 11.82 -14.78 -12.16
N ILE A 251 11.81 -13.47 -11.88
CA ILE A 251 11.75 -12.93 -10.52
C ILE A 251 10.53 -13.48 -9.76
N LEU A 252 9.34 -13.41 -10.37
CA LEU A 252 8.11 -13.89 -9.77
C LEU A 252 8.20 -15.37 -9.40
N ASN A 253 8.62 -16.23 -10.32
CA ASN A 253 8.55 -17.67 -10.15
C ASN A 253 9.71 -18.22 -9.32
N GLU A 254 10.92 -17.71 -9.52
CA GLU A 254 12.16 -18.28 -8.96
C GLU A 254 12.60 -17.59 -7.67
N GLU A 255 12.36 -16.29 -7.52
CA GLU A 255 12.91 -15.51 -6.39
C GLU A 255 11.86 -15.06 -5.38
N ALA A 256 10.70 -14.59 -5.83
CA ALA A 256 9.72 -13.97 -4.96
C ALA A 256 9.07 -14.97 -3.99
N ASP A 257 8.82 -14.54 -2.76
CA ASP A 257 7.92 -15.20 -1.80
C ASP A 257 6.55 -14.51 -1.76
N ILE A 258 6.57 -13.17 -1.77
CA ILE A 258 5.38 -12.32 -1.61
C ILE A 258 5.40 -11.21 -2.67
N VAL A 259 4.29 -11.02 -3.39
CA VAL A 259 4.10 -9.93 -4.36
C VAL A 259 3.25 -8.82 -3.74
N CYS A 260 3.73 -7.59 -3.79
CA CYS A 260 3.00 -6.42 -3.28
C CYS A 260 3.03 -5.27 -4.28
N THR A 261 1.88 -4.92 -4.88
CA THR A 261 1.82 -3.87 -5.90
C THR A 261 0.40 -3.36 -6.22
N ASN A 262 0.32 -2.32 -7.04
CA ASN A 262 -0.89 -1.86 -7.74
C ASN A 262 -0.75 -2.14 -9.25
N PRO A 263 -1.16 -3.33 -9.73
CA PRO A 263 -1.10 -3.65 -11.15
C PRO A 263 -2.04 -2.78 -12.00
N PRO A 264 -1.78 -2.63 -13.31
CA PRO A 264 -2.66 -1.89 -14.20
C PRO A 264 -4.05 -2.53 -14.27
N PHE A 265 -5.09 -1.73 -13.99
CA PHE A 265 -6.47 -2.24 -13.89
C PHE A 265 -6.98 -2.80 -15.23
N SER A 266 -6.56 -2.21 -16.36
CA SER A 266 -6.91 -2.69 -17.70
C SER A 266 -6.37 -4.08 -18.03
N ARG A 267 -5.26 -4.49 -17.40
CA ARG A 267 -4.64 -5.82 -17.57
C ARG A 267 -4.82 -6.72 -16.35
N ALA A 268 -5.76 -6.41 -15.46
CA ALA A 268 -5.97 -7.14 -14.22
C ALA A 268 -6.25 -8.64 -14.44
N ILE A 269 -6.98 -9.01 -15.50
CA ILE A 269 -7.31 -10.42 -15.79
C ILE A 269 -6.03 -11.24 -16.02
N GLU A 270 -5.18 -10.76 -16.92
CA GLU A 270 -3.88 -11.39 -17.24
C GLU A 270 -2.96 -11.41 -16.02
N TYR A 271 -2.89 -10.28 -15.30
CA TYR A 271 -2.04 -10.15 -14.12
C TYR A 271 -2.44 -11.15 -13.01
N TRP A 272 -3.74 -11.24 -12.69
CA TRP A 272 -4.23 -12.18 -11.68
C TRP A 272 -3.99 -13.63 -12.08
N ASP A 273 -4.18 -13.97 -13.35
CA ASP A 273 -3.93 -15.33 -13.86
C ASP A 273 -2.46 -15.74 -13.65
N ILE A 274 -1.50 -14.89 -14.06
CA ILE A 274 -0.07 -15.09 -13.83
C ILE A 274 0.24 -15.23 -12.33
N LEU A 275 -0.26 -14.30 -11.52
CA LEU A 275 0.01 -14.25 -10.10
C LEU A 275 -0.54 -15.47 -9.35
N ILE A 276 -1.78 -15.88 -9.64
CA ILE A 276 -2.40 -17.05 -9.01
C ILE A 276 -1.68 -18.34 -9.46
N LYS A 277 -1.30 -18.46 -10.74
CA LYS A 277 -0.54 -19.61 -11.26
C LYS A 277 0.85 -19.73 -10.64
N SER A 278 1.49 -18.62 -10.29
CA SER A 278 2.79 -18.62 -9.61
C SER A 278 2.75 -19.23 -8.20
N LYS A 279 1.55 -19.35 -7.60
CA LYS A 279 1.30 -19.82 -6.22
C LYS A 279 2.00 -18.98 -5.14
N LYS A 280 2.59 -17.83 -5.49
CA LYS A 280 3.22 -16.92 -4.54
C LYS A 280 2.17 -16.25 -3.67
N LYS A 281 2.59 -15.80 -2.49
CA LYS A 281 1.71 -14.98 -1.66
C LYS A 281 1.59 -13.58 -2.25
N PHE A 282 0.47 -12.90 -2.04
CA PHE A 282 0.31 -11.56 -2.57
C PHE A 282 -0.59 -10.66 -1.75
N ILE A 283 -0.36 -9.36 -1.89
CA ILE A 283 -1.23 -8.27 -1.43
C ILE A 283 -1.21 -7.21 -2.56
N ILE A 284 -2.28 -7.14 -3.35
CA ILE A 284 -2.34 -6.27 -4.53
C ILE A 284 -3.55 -5.35 -4.48
N ILE A 285 -3.52 -4.24 -5.20
CA ILE A 285 -4.72 -3.42 -5.41
C ILE A 285 -5.39 -3.81 -6.72
N SER A 286 -6.72 -3.85 -6.74
CA SER A 286 -7.46 -3.98 -7.99
C SER A 286 -8.83 -3.32 -7.88
N ASN A 287 -9.61 -3.34 -8.95
CA ASN A 287 -10.95 -2.73 -8.94
C ASN A 287 -11.87 -3.42 -7.92
N ILE A 288 -12.66 -2.65 -7.17
CA ILE A 288 -13.58 -3.19 -6.15
C ILE A 288 -14.56 -4.23 -6.71
N THR A 289 -14.91 -4.12 -8.00
CA THR A 289 -15.88 -4.99 -8.67
C THR A 289 -15.30 -6.34 -9.05
N ASN A 290 -13.98 -6.55 -8.98
CA ASN A 290 -13.39 -7.84 -9.37
C ASN A 290 -14.02 -9.02 -8.62
N CYS A 291 -14.37 -8.84 -7.35
CA CYS A 291 -15.05 -9.89 -6.57
C CYS A 291 -16.45 -10.29 -7.08
N VAL A 292 -17.06 -9.52 -7.99
CA VAL A 292 -18.37 -9.84 -8.61
C VAL A 292 -18.29 -10.17 -10.10
N THR A 293 -17.15 -9.96 -10.77
CA THR A 293 -17.07 -10.23 -12.22
C THR A 293 -16.72 -11.68 -12.51
N THR A 294 -17.20 -12.21 -13.64
CA THR A 294 -16.93 -13.58 -14.09
C THR A 294 -15.43 -13.89 -14.18
N ALA A 295 -14.60 -12.88 -14.51
CA ALA A 295 -13.17 -13.04 -14.66
C ALA A 295 -12.42 -13.35 -13.36
N PHE A 296 -12.98 -13.02 -12.18
CA PHE A 296 -12.27 -13.25 -10.91
C PHE A 296 -13.08 -13.95 -9.83
N ILE A 297 -14.42 -13.95 -9.91
CA ILE A 297 -15.30 -14.55 -8.88
C ILE A 297 -14.93 -16.01 -8.55
N HIS A 298 -14.45 -16.77 -9.54
CA HIS A 298 -13.99 -18.14 -9.36
C HIS A 298 -12.77 -18.25 -8.44
N TYR A 299 -11.89 -17.24 -8.37
CA TYR A 299 -10.77 -17.23 -7.42
C TYR A 299 -11.25 -17.11 -5.97
N PHE A 300 -12.36 -16.41 -5.72
CA PHE A 300 -12.96 -16.32 -4.40
C PHE A 300 -13.70 -17.60 -4.04
N ALA A 301 -14.43 -18.18 -4.99
CA ALA A 301 -15.11 -19.47 -4.82
C ALA A 301 -14.12 -20.62 -4.52
N ASP A 302 -12.98 -20.63 -5.21
CA ASP A 302 -11.93 -21.63 -5.04
C ASP A 302 -11.01 -21.36 -3.84
N LYS A 303 -11.31 -20.35 -3.00
CA LYS A 303 -10.48 -19.94 -1.86
C LYS A 303 -9.02 -19.64 -2.28
N LYS A 304 -8.81 -19.08 -3.47
CA LYS A 304 -7.50 -18.67 -4.01
C LYS A 304 -7.19 -17.18 -3.76
N ALA A 305 -8.23 -16.37 -3.51
CA ALA A 305 -8.11 -14.96 -3.18
C ALA A 305 -9.23 -14.50 -2.24
N TRP A 306 -8.94 -13.47 -1.45
CA TRP A 306 -9.84 -12.78 -0.55
C TRP A 306 -9.70 -11.27 -0.76
N ALA A 307 -10.70 -10.52 -0.31
CA ALA A 307 -10.53 -9.09 -0.12
C ALA A 307 -9.42 -8.82 0.92
N GLY A 308 -8.60 -7.82 0.73
CA GLY A 308 -7.74 -7.23 1.76
C GLY A 308 -8.54 -6.35 2.72
N TYR A 309 -7.90 -5.70 3.67
CA TYR A 309 -8.58 -4.95 4.73
C TYR A 309 -9.09 -3.58 4.27
N THR A 310 -8.41 -2.98 3.29
CA THR A 310 -8.52 -1.56 2.97
C THR A 310 -9.11 -1.32 1.58
N ARG A 311 -10.07 -0.38 1.52
CA ARG A 311 -10.57 0.23 0.28
C ARG A 311 -9.72 1.45 -0.06
N VAL A 312 -9.46 1.67 -1.35
CA VAL A 312 -8.67 2.79 -1.86
C VAL A 312 -9.50 3.54 -2.91
N ASP A 313 -9.92 4.75 -2.57
CA ASP A 313 -10.74 5.61 -3.44
C ASP A 313 -9.94 6.75 -4.09
N TRP A 314 -8.73 7.02 -3.60
CA TRP A 314 -7.91 8.15 -4.01
C TRP A 314 -6.51 7.71 -4.42
N TYR A 315 -6.12 8.14 -5.62
CA TYR A 315 -4.84 7.87 -6.24
C TYR A 315 -4.22 9.19 -6.69
N LEU A 316 -2.97 9.15 -7.15
CA LEU A 316 -2.35 10.27 -7.85
C LEU A 316 -2.24 9.92 -9.34
N ASN A 317 -2.46 10.89 -10.21
CA ASN A 317 -2.13 10.74 -11.63
C ASN A 317 -0.63 11.02 -11.87
N PRO A 318 -0.12 10.94 -13.13
CA PRO A 318 1.29 11.22 -13.42
C PRO A 318 1.76 12.63 -13.05
N LYS A 319 0.83 13.59 -12.97
CA LYS A 319 1.10 14.97 -12.50
C LYS A 319 1.04 15.10 -10.97
N ARG A 320 0.95 13.98 -10.24
CA ARG A 320 0.80 13.90 -8.78
C ARG A 320 -0.43 14.62 -8.23
N VAL A 321 -1.49 14.74 -9.04
CA VAL A 321 -2.77 15.33 -8.62
C VAL A 321 -3.71 14.22 -8.13
N PRO A 322 -4.40 14.40 -6.99
CA PRO A 322 -5.40 13.46 -6.51
C PRO A 322 -6.52 13.21 -7.53
N VAL A 323 -6.77 11.94 -7.83
CA VAL A 323 -7.85 11.46 -8.69
C VAL A 323 -8.61 10.33 -7.99
N GLN A 324 -9.88 10.14 -8.34
CA GLN A 324 -10.69 9.08 -7.77
C GLN A 324 -10.75 7.87 -8.69
N ALA A 325 -10.53 6.70 -8.11
CA ALA A 325 -10.80 5.41 -8.75
C ALA A 325 -11.26 4.42 -7.67
N ALA A 326 -12.09 3.44 -8.05
CA ALA A 326 -12.66 2.50 -7.09
C ALA A 326 -11.78 1.25 -6.96
N GLY A 327 -10.82 1.25 -6.04
CA GLY A 327 -9.98 0.10 -5.76
C GLY A 327 -10.14 -0.49 -4.36
N HIS A 328 -9.70 -1.73 -4.21
CA HIS A 328 -9.64 -2.46 -2.95
C HIS A 328 -8.38 -3.33 -2.96
N PHE A 329 -7.78 -3.54 -1.80
CA PHE A 329 -6.70 -4.52 -1.70
C PHE A 329 -7.24 -5.94 -1.84
N PHE A 330 -6.48 -6.87 -2.39
CA PHE A 330 -6.81 -8.28 -2.52
C PHE A 330 -5.59 -9.12 -2.15
N THR A 331 -5.83 -10.27 -1.54
CA THR A 331 -4.75 -11.10 -1.01
C THR A 331 -5.09 -12.58 -1.04
N ASN A 332 -4.08 -13.44 -0.98
CA ASN A 332 -4.22 -14.87 -0.68
C ASN A 332 -3.66 -15.26 0.70
N PHE A 333 -3.45 -14.28 1.58
CA PHE A 333 -3.20 -14.53 2.99
C PHE A 333 -4.52 -14.83 3.72
N PRO A 334 -4.51 -15.77 4.69
CA PRO A 334 -5.66 -15.94 5.58
C PRO A 334 -5.96 -14.63 6.30
N ILE A 335 -7.17 -14.12 6.11
CA ILE A 335 -7.67 -12.92 6.79
C ILE A 335 -8.15 -13.32 8.18
N LYS A 336 -7.72 -12.59 9.21
CA LYS A 336 -8.21 -12.76 10.59
C LYS A 336 -8.72 -11.43 11.11
N ASN A 337 -9.81 -11.45 11.87
CA ASN A 337 -10.33 -10.28 12.59
C ASN A 337 -10.53 -9.04 11.70
N ARG A 338 -11.05 -9.23 10.47
CA ARG A 338 -11.31 -8.14 9.54
C ARG A 338 -12.22 -7.10 10.23
N PRO A 339 -11.77 -5.85 10.43
CA PRO A 339 -12.57 -4.84 11.14
C PRO A 339 -13.92 -4.58 10.46
N ASN A 340 -13.96 -4.67 9.13
CA ASN A 340 -15.16 -4.44 8.33
C ASN A 340 -16.25 -5.51 8.50
N ILE A 341 -15.99 -6.66 9.15
CA ILE A 341 -17.03 -7.64 9.48
C ILE A 341 -18.10 -7.01 10.37
N SER A 342 -17.72 -6.07 11.25
CA SER A 342 -18.65 -5.29 12.08
C SER A 342 -19.70 -4.49 11.28
N ARG A 343 -19.49 -4.29 9.97
CA ARG A 343 -20.44 -3.63 9.08
C ARG A 343 -21.50 -4.58 8.53
N LEU A 344 -21.28 -5.90 8.62
CA LEU A 344 -22.25 -6.92 8.26
C LEU A 344 -23.32 -6.99 9.34
N LYS A 345 -24.58 -7.07 8.91
CA LYS A 345 -25.76 -7.14 9.77
C LYS A 345 -26.37 -8.52 9.58
N ILE A 346 -25.86 -9.47 10.38
CA ILE A 346 -26.30 -10.87 10.36
C ILE A 346 -27.51 -10.99 11.29
N MET A 347 -28.67 -11.34 10.74
CA MET A 347 -29.95 -11.41 11.46
C MET A 347 -30.94 -12.32 10.72
N PRO A 348 -32.03 -12.77 11.36
CA PRO A 348 -33.12 -13.48 10.69
C PRO A 348 -33.68 -12.74 9.47
N LEU A 349 -34.11 -13.48 8.44
CA LEU A 349 -34.57 -12.91 7.17
C LEU A 349 -35.81 -12.00 7.35
N ASP A 350 -36.72 -12.34 8.26
CA ASP A 350 -37.91 -11.56 8.57
C ASP A 350 -37.56 -10.20 9.20
N GLU A 351 -36.50 -10.12 10.01
CA GLU A 351 -35.99 -8.88 10.62
C GLU A 351 -35.29 -7.92 9.62
N ILE A 352 -34.84 -8.42 8.47
CA ILE A 352 -34.23 -7.56 7.44
C ILE A 352 -35.32 -6.65 6.86
N PRO A 353 -35.14 -5.30 6.83
CA PRO A 353 -36.14 -4.39 6.29
C PRO A 353 -36.46 -4.68 4.81
N ASP A 354 -37.74 -4.64 4.44
CA ASP A 354 -38.22 -4.94 3.07
C ASP A 354 -37.55 -4.11 1.97
N VAL A 355 -37.09 -2.89 2.28
CA VAL A 355 -36.36 -2.05 1.33
C VAL A 355 -34.96 -2.61 0.96
N TYR A 356 -34.45 -3.56 1.74
CA TYR A 356 -33.13 -4.18 1.55
C TYR A 356 -33.19 -5.67 1.21
N LYS A 357 -34.38 -6.26 1.11
CA LYS A 357 -34.59 -7.64 0.65
C LYS A 357 -35.62 -7.66 -0.48
N ARG A 358 -35.32 -8.38 -1.56
CA ARG A 358 -36.26 -8.54 -2.67
C ARG A 358 -35.94 -9.84 -3.41
N PHE A 359 -36.98 -10.55 -3.83
CA PHE A 359 -36.86 -11.64 -4.78
C PHE A 359 -36.86 -11.07 -6.20
N ASP A 360 -35.96 -11.59 -7.03
CA ASP A 360 -35.94 -11.29 -8.45
C ASP A 360 -36.94 -12.17 -9.23
N ASP A 361 -37.03 -11.96 -10.53
CA ASP A 361 -37.98 -12.64 -11.41
C ASP A 361 -37.77 -14.17 -11.45
N ASP A 362 -36.56 -14.64 -11.10
CA ASP A 362 -36.19 -16.06 -11.01
C ASP A 362 -36.43 -16.64 -9.59
N GLY A 363 -36.97 -15.84 -8.67
CA GLY A 363 -37.23 -16.24 -7.29
C GLY A 363 -35.97 -16.31 -6.41
N ILE A 364 -34.87 -15.68 -6.81
CA ILE A 364 -33.65 -15.60 -6.00
C ILE A 364 -33.70 -14.38 -5.09
N LEU A 365 -33.48 -14.60 -3.79
CA LEU A 365 -33.39 -13.54 -2.81
C LEU A 365 -32.15 -12.67 -3.08
N SER A 366 -32.32 -11.36 -3.13
CA SER A 366 -31.24 -10.38 -3.11
C SER A 366 -31.30 -9.56 -1.82
N VAL A 367 -30.15 -9.41 -1.16
CA VAL A 367 -30.01 -8.56 0.04
C VAL A 367 -28.95 -7.47 -0.13
N ASP A 368 -29.26 -6.30 0.39
CA ASP A 368 -28.45 -5.08 0.23
C ASP A 368 -27.98 -4.49 1.56
N ASN A 369 -27.21 -3.40 1.50
CA ASN A 369 -26.79 -2.60 2.67
C ASN A 369 -26.11 -3.40 3.81
N ASN A 370 -25.34 -4.42 3.44
CA ASN A 370 -24.64 -5.33 4.34
C ASN A 370 -25.52 -6.24 5.22
N TYR A 371 -26.82 -6.34 4.95
CA TYR A 371 -27.64 -7.38 5.56
C TYR A 371 -27.26 -8.76 5.03
N ILE A 372 -27.30 -9.75 5.91
CA ILE A 372 -27.04 -11.16 5.63
C ILE A 372 -28.05 -11.99 6.46
N PRO A 373 -28.94 -12.77 5.82
CA PRO A 373 -29.88 -13.61 6.54
C PRO A 373 -29.14 -14.77 7.23
N SER A 374 -29.37 -14.97 8.54
CA SER A 374 -28.70 -16.04 9.32
C SER A 374 -29.38 -17.42 9.20
N ASP A 375 -30.64 -17.41 8.80
CA ASP A 375 -31.62 -18.51 8.77
C ASP A 375 -32.06 -18.86 7.34
N TYR A 376 -31.34 -18.38 6.32
CA TYR A 376 -31.61 -18.68 4.92
C TYR A 376 -30.47 -19.51 4.32
N ASP A 377 -30.74 -20.80 4.07
CA ASP A 377 -29.73 -21.78 3.66
C ASP A 377 -29.54 -21.86 2.13
N GLU A 378 -30.55 -21.46 1.36
CA GLU A 378 -30.51 -21.44 -0.11
C GLU A 378 -29.56 -20.35 -0.65
N PRO A 379 -29.05 -20.47 -1.88
CA PRO A 379 -28.25 -19.42 -2.50
C PRO A 379 -29.01 -18.08 -2.60
N PHE A 380 -28.35 -16.99 -2.22
CA PHE A 380 -28.90 -15.63 -2.31
C PHE A 380 -27.85 -14.62 -2.81
N ALA A 381 -28.34 -13.55 -3.43
CA ALA A 381 -27.54 -12.54 -4.10
C ALA A 381 -27.11 -11.41 -3.16
N VAL A 382 -25.82 -11.07 -3.18
CA VAL A 382 -25.23 -9.94 -2.44
C VAL A 382 -24.42 -9.03 -3.35
N SER A 383 -24.22 -7.78 -2.94
CA SER A 383 -23.33 -6.85 -3.66
C SER A 383 -21.85 -7.18 -3.38
N ALA A 384 -20.96 -6.60 -4.20
CA ALA A 384 -19.51 -6.60 -3.94
C ALA A 384 -19.18 -6.17 -2.51
N ARG A 385 -19.93 -5.22 -1.94
CA ARG A 385 -19.65 -4.64 -0.61
C ARG A 385 -19.65 -5.69 0.50
N GLN A 386 -20.57 -6.65 0.46
CA GLN A 386 -20.62 -7.73 1.45
C GLN A 386 -19.42 -8.67 1.32
N ILE A 387 -18.97 -8.96 0.09
CA ILE A 387 -17.74 -9.73 -0.14
C ILE A 387 -16.52 -8.97 0.43
N LEU A 388 -16.39 -7.68 0.13
CA LEU A 388 -15.27 -6.85 0.61
C LEU A 388 -15.28 -6.64 2.14
N ASN A 389 -16.47 -6.67 2.76
CA ASN A 389 -16.64 -6.61 4.21
C ASN A 389 -16.43 -7.95 4.91
N GLY A 390 -16.20 -9.02 4.16
CA GLY A 390 -15.74 -10.31 4.69
C GLY A 390 -16.85 -11.30 5.03
N VAL A 391 -17.95 -11.31 4.25
CA VAL A 391 -19.02 -12.30 4.45
C VAL A 391 -18.53 -13.73 4.25
N LEU A 392 -17.52 -13.96 3.40
CA LEU A 392 -16.96 -15.28 3.14
C LEU A 392 -16.18 -15.84 4.33
N GLU A 393 -15.73 -14.97 5.23
CA GLU A 393 -15.10 -15.30 6.50
C GLU A 393 -16.12 -15.53 7.63
N CYS A 394 -17.42 -15.31 7.36
CA CYS A 394 -18.51 -15.43 8.33
C CYS A 394 -19.37 -16.70 8.13
N GLY A 395 -18.79 -17.76 7.58
CA GLY A 395 -19.50 -19.03 7.35
C GLY A 395 -20.32 -19.08 6.07
N PHE A 396 -20.00 -18.24 5.08
CA PHE A 396 -20.62 -18.27 3.76
C PHE A 396 -19.59 -18.60 2.67
N LYS A 397 -20.03 -19.26 1.61
CA LYS A 397 -19.23 -19.54 0.42
C LYS A 397 -19.90 -18.97 -0.82
N VAL A 398 -19.12 -18.74 -1.87
CA VAL A 398 -19.65 -18.38 -3.18
C VAL A 398 -20.36 -19.61 -3.77
N ALA A 399 -21.66 -19.48 -4.05
CA ALA A 399 -22.49 -20.56 -4.58
C ALA A 399 -22.25 -20.79 -6.09
N ARG A 400 -21.91 -19.72 -6.82
CA ARG A 400 -21.75 -19.76 -8.29
C ARG A 400 -20.46 -19.08 -8.74
N LYS A 401 -19.66 -19.77 -9.56
CA LYS A 401 -18.36 -19.29 -10.09
C LYS A 401 -18.47 -18.28 -11.24
N THR A 402 -19.65 -17.69 -11.46
CA THR A 402 -19.89 -16.66 -12.48
C THR A 402 -20.73 -15.55 -11.87
N LYS A 403 -20.61 -14.32 -12.42
CA LYS A 403 -21.46 -13.20 -11.98
C LYS A 403 -22.95 -13.58 -12.10
N TYR A 404 -23.76 -13.03 -11.20
CA TYR A 404 -25.22 -13.13 -11.26
C TYR A 404 -25.84 -11.80 -11.66
N MET A 405 -26.82 -11.81 -12.56
CA MET A 405 -27.52 -10.62 -13.06
C MET A 405 -29.02 -10.78 -12.73
N PRO A 406 -29.50 -10.22 -11.61
CA PRO A 406 -30.91 -10.33 -11.25
C PRO A 406 -31.78 -9.52 -12.21
N HIS A 407 -32.95 -10.07 -12.56
CA HIS A 407 -33.99 -9.39 -13.32
C HIS A 407 -35.12 -8.98 -12.38
N ILE A 408 -35.57 -7.74 -12.50
CA ILE A 408 -36.67 -7.23 -11.71
C ILE A 408 -37.65 -6.57 -12.65
N ASP A 409 -38.86 -7.11 -12.69
CA ASP A 409 -39.92 -6.65 -13.58
C ASP A 409 -39.43 -6.68 -15.06
N GLY A 410 -38.70 -7.72 -15.43
CA GLY A 410 -38.07 -7.93 -16.73
C GLY A 410 -36.82 -7.08 -16.99
N GLN A 411 -36.37 -6.26 -16.03
CA GLN A 411 -35.21 -5.39 -16.19
C GLN A 411 -33.97 -5.92 -15.49
N GLU A 412 -32.88 -6.09 -16.24
CA GLU A 412 -31.57 -6.44 -15.70
C GLU A 412 -31.08 -5.38 -14.70
N LYS A 413 -30.61 -5.82 -13.53
CA LYS A 413 -30.04 -4.97 -12.48
C LYS A 413 -28.53 -5.21 -12.31
N PHE A 414 -27.92 -4.50 -11.37
CA PHE A 414 -26.47 -4.58 -11.15
C PHE A 414 -26.02 -5.98 -10.77
N ALA A 415 -24.83 -6.35 -11.25
CA ALA A 415 -24.19 -7.63 -10.98
C ALA A 415 -24.05 -7.92 -9.47
N ARG A 416 -24.31 -9.18 -9.11
CA ARG A 416 -24.25 -9.72 -7.76
C ARG A 416 -23.37 -10.97 -7.69
N VAL A 417 -23.02 -11.35 -6.47
CA VAL A 417 -22.46 -12.67 -6.15
C VAL A 417 -23.55 -13.48 -5.48
N LEU A 418 -23.78 -14.72 -5.95
CA LEU A 418 -24.56 -15.68 -5.20
C LEU A 418 -23.68 -16.29 -4.11
N ILE A 419 -24.10 -16.15 -2.86
CA ILE A 419 -23.48 -16.80 -1.71
C ILE A 419 -24.49 -17.74 -1.05
N GLN A 420 -23.97 -18.71 -0.31
CA GLN A 420 -24.76 -19.62 0.50
C GLN A 420 -24.02 -19.95 1.79
N LYS A 421 -24.75 -20.36 2.82
CA LYS A 421 -24.16 -20.81 4.08
C LYS A 421 -23.32 -22.07 3.82
N ILE A 422 -22.19 -22.18 4.52
CA ILE A 422 -21.37 -23.40 4.52
C ILE A 422 -22.09 -24.42 5.41
N GLN A 423 -22.35 -25.62 4.88
CA GLN A 423 -22.92 -26.71 5.66
C GLN A 423 -21.77 -27.57 6.23
N ASP A 424 -21.99 -28.25 7.37
CA ASP A 424 -20.93 -29.01 8.08
C ASP A 424 -20.22 -30.10 7.24
N GLN A 425 -20.78 -30.47 6.08
CA GLN A 425 -20.16 -31.44 5.14
C GLN A 425 -19.18 -30.81 4.14
N ASP A 426 -19.13 -29.48 4.04
CA ASP A 426 -18.32 -28.74 3.05
C ASP A 426 -16.86 -28.49 3.46
N ASP A 427 -16.48 -28.79 4.71
CA ASP A 427 -15.14 -28.56 5.28
C ASP A 427 -14.26 -29.84 5.34
N LYS A 428 -14.66 -30.92 4.66
CA LYS A 428 -13.86 -32.15 4.52
C LYS A 428 -12.92 -32.17 3.31
#